data_AF-G8TPB8-F1
#
_entry.id   AF-G8TPB8-F1
#
_cell.length_a   1.000
_cell.length_b   1.000
_cell.length_c   1.000
_cell.angle_alpha   90.00
_cell.angle_beta   90.00
_cell.angle_gamma   90.00
#
_symmetry.space_group_name_H-M   'P 1'
#
loop_
_entity.id
_entity.type
_entity.pdbx_description
1 polymer ?
#
loop_
_entity_poly.entity_id
_entity_poly.type
_entity_poly.pdbx_seq_one_letter_code
_entity_poly.pdbx_strand_id
1 'polypeptide(L)'
;MRIIGIVIGLICIINNSFAQRDSSFITGIKGYVSSIDSLIRAKPGFIAESIAEGPINSQLTFERSGRIDSSSFSGGFDIYTDKNRKGDTLYRINYNDNLLLYRVETYYYRSNQLVCAILILEDWEHGARKTVYKREEYYQNQNGSIHQANKIITDVLDDKYRWRVDISLPEKGHEYLKQFLDKNF
;
A
#
# COMPACT_ATOMS: atom_id res chain seq x y z
N MET A 1 14.68 -54.10 -7.83
CA MET A 1 13.44 -53.31 -7.57
C MET A 1 13.53 -52.56 -6.22
N ARG A 2 14.60 -51.78 -5.97
CA ARG A 2 14.78 -51.03 -4.71
C ARG A 2 15.28 -49.59 -4.88
N ILE A 3 15.60 -49.17 -6.11
CA ILE A 3 16.22 -47.86 -6.39
C ILE A 3 15.17 -46.81 -6.77
N ILE A 4 14.02 -47.23 -7.32
CA ILE A 4 12.96 -46.33 -7.80
C ILE A 4 12.19 -45.65 -6.65
N GLY A 5 12.07 -46.31 -5.49
CA GLY A 5 11.35 -45.75 -4.33
C GLY A 5 12.07 -44.59 -3.65
N ILE A 6 13.40 -44.50 -3.75
CA ILE A 6 14.20 -43.44 -3.11
C ILE A 6 14.05 -42.12 -3.87
N VAL A 7 13.87 -42.17 -5.19
CA VAL A 7 13.75 -40.98 -6.05
C VAL A 7 12.42 -40.25 -5.82
N ILE A 8 11.33 -40.98 -5.57
CA ILE A 8 10.01 -40.39 -5.31
C ILE A 8 9.97 -39.71 -3.93
N GLY A 9 10.64 -40.28 -2.93
CA GLY A 9 10.76 -39.66 -1.59
C GLY A 9 11.55 -38.36 -1.58
N LEU A 10 12.59 -38.24 -2.43
CA LEU A 10 13.39 -37.01 -2.52
C LEU A 10 12.62 -35.85 -3.19
N ILE A 11 11.78 -36.14 -4.19
CA ILE A 11 11.02 -35.10 -4.91
C ILE A 11 9.94 -34.46 -4.03
N CYS A 12 9.37 -35.21 -3.08
CA CYS A 12 8.36 -34.67 -2.15
C CYS A 12 8.94 -33.73 -1.09
N ILE A 13 10.22 -33.84 -0.73
CA ILE A 13 10.87 -32.93 0.25
C ILE A 13 11.15 -31.55 -0.39
N ILE A 14 11.39 -31.52 -1.70
CA ILE A 14 11.69 -30.29 -2.45
C ILE A 14 10.40 -29.51 -2.80
N ASN A 15 9.25 -30.18 -2.78
CA ASN A 15 7.93 -29.60 -3.02
C ASN A 15 7.23 -29.07 -1.75
N ASN A 16 7.96 -28.89 -0.65
CA ASN A 16 7.63 -27.84 0.33
C ASN A 16 7.86 -26.49 -0.34
N SER A 17 6.97 -26.22 -1.28
CA SER A 17 6.59 -24.96 -1.87
C SER A 17 6.98 -23.88 -0.90
N PHE A 18 8.02 -23.14 -1.29
CA PHE A 18 8.44 -21.88 -0.72
C PHE A 18 7.25 -20.90 -0.79
N ALA A 19 6.23 -21.10 0.03
CA ALA A 19 5.51 -19.99 0.60
C ALA A 19 6.58 -19.28 1.45
N GLN A 20 7.28 -18.31 0.84
CA GLN A 20 8.24 -17.46 1.53
C GLN A 20 7.53 -16.95 2.78
N ARG A 21 7.85 -17.52 3.93
CA ARG A 21 7.38 -17.02 5.21
C ARG A 21 7.83 -15.58 5.25
N ASP A 22 6.90 -14.66 5.49
CA ASP A 22 7.22 -13.25 5.67
C ASP A 22 8.44 -13.14 6.59
N SER A 23 9.43 -12.36 6.20
CA SER A 23 10.55 -12.07 7.09
C SER A 23 10.02 -11.46 8.40
N SER A 24 10.76 -11.59 9.51
CA SER A 24 10.40 -10.95 10.78
C SER A 24 10.20 -9.43 10.59
N PHE A 25 10.98 -8.85 9.69
CA PHE A 25 10.86 -7.47 9.24
C PHE A 25 9.50 -7.16 8.58
N ILE A 26 9.12 -7.89 7.52
CA ILE A 26 7.80 -7.71 6.87
C ILE A 26 6.66 -7.93 7.86
N THR A 27 6.77 -8.96 8.70
CA THR A 27 5.79 -9.23 9.75
C THR A 27 5.63 -8.05 10.70
N GLY A 28 6.75 -7.45 11.12
CA GLY A 28 6.76 -6.24 11.96
C GLY A 28 6.06 -5.05 11.29
N ILE A 29 6.32 -4.81 10.00
CA ILE A 29 5.65 -3.73 9.26
C ILE A 29 4.16 -4.02 9.09
N LYS A 30 3.76 -5.25 8.76
CA LYS A 30 2.33 -5.62 8.67
C LYS A 30 1.62 -5.43 10.01
N GLY A 31 2.27 -5.75 11.12
CA GLY A 31 1.76 -5.47 12.47
C GLY A 31 1.60 -3.97 12.73
N TYR A 32 2.58 -3.16 12.33
CA TYR A 32 2.51 -1.70 12.40
C TYR A 32 1.35 -1.13 11.56
N VAL A 33 1.25 -1.53 10.30
CA VAL A 33 0.16 -1.14 9.38
C VAL A 33 -1.20 -1.50 9.97
N SER A 34 -1.35 -2.73 10.48
CA SER A 34 -2.59 -3.20 11.10
C SER A 34 -2.94 -2.38 12.35
N SER A 35 -1.95 -1.94 13.13
CA SER A 35 -2.15 -1.07 14.28
C SER A 35 -2.67 0.30 13.83
N ILE A 36 -2.00 0.97 12.89
CA ILE A 36 -2.42 2.25 12.33
C ILE A 36 -3.84 2.18 11.77
N ASP A 37 -4.15 1.18 10.94
CA ASP A 37 -5.49 1.03 10.38
C ASP A 37 -6.56 0.78 11.44
N SER A 38 -6.22 0.05 12.51
CA SER A 38 -7.14 -0.17 13.63
C SER A 38 -7.40 1.11 14.43
N LEU A 39 -6.37 1.91 14.66
CA LEU A 39 -6.48 3.24 15.30
C LEU A 39 -7.40 4.15 14.48
N ILE A 40 -7.24 4.16 13.15
CA ILE A 40 -8.03 5.01 12.25
C ILE A 40 -9.49 4.54 12.18
N ARG A 41 -9.73 3.22 12.13
CA ARG A 41 -11.09 2.65 12.14
C ARG A 41 -11.86 2.94 13.42
N ALA A 42 -11.17 3.16 14.55
CA ALA A 42 -11.80 3.33 15.85
C ALA A 42 -12.70 4.60 15.97
N LYS A 43 -12.64 5.56 15.04
CA LYS A 43 -13.45 6.81 14.99
C LYS A 43 -13.30 7.69 16.28
N PRO A 44 -13.66 9.00 16.25
CA PRO A 44 -13.21 9.94 17.29
C PRO A 44 -13.92 9.67 18.62
N GLY A 45 -13.17 9.19 19.61
CA GLY A 45 -13.68 8.89 20.95
C GLY A 45 -12.82 7.87 21.71
N PHE A 46 -12.05 7.05 21.00
CA PHE A 46 -11.04 6.19 21.61
C PHE A 46 -9.66 6.84 21.47
N ILE A 47 -9.13 7.33 22.59
CA ILE A 47 -7.71 7.66 22.71
C ILE A 47 -6.97 6.33 22.73
N ALA A 48 -6.63 5.82 21.56
CA ALA A 48 -5.73 4.70 21.47
C ALA A 48 -4.32 5.27 21.29
N GLU A 49 -3.56 5.23 22.37
CA GLU A 49 -2.17 5.66 22.42
C GLU A 49 -1.35 4.70 21.54
N SER A 50 -0.85 5.18 20.40
CA SER A 50 0.30 4.50 19.80
C SER A 50 1.49 4.70 20.74
N ILE A 51 2.23 3.63 21.02
CA ILE A 51 3.19 3.51 22.14
C ILE A 51 4.42 4.46 22.00
N ALA A 52 4.49 5.30 20.96
CA ALA A 52 5.62 6.22 20.76
C ALA A 52 5.26 7.65 20.29
N GLU A 53 4.20 7.85 19.49
CA GLU A 53 4.03 9.12 18.75
C GLU A 53 2.66 9.83 19.01
N GLY A 54 1.82 9.26 19.87
CA GLY A 54 0.58 9.88 20.36
C GLY A 54 -0.66 9.67 19.46
N PRO A 55 -1.77 10.38 19.72
CA PRO A 55 -3.05 10.19 19.02
C PRO A 55 -2.99 10.61 17.54
N ILE A 56 -3.75 9.90 16.70
CA ILE A 56 -3.86 10.14 15.25
C ILE A 56 -5.02 11.09 14.94
N ASN A 57 -4.81 12.00 14.00
CA ASN A 57 -5.81 12.87 13.39
C ASN A 57 -5.83 12.65 11.87
N SER A 58 -7.00 12.40 11.31
CA SER A 58 -7.22 12.29 9.86
C SER A 58 -7.71 13.62 9.30
N GLN A 59 -7.09 14.09 8.23
CA GLN A 59 -7.50 15.31 7.52
C GLN A 59 -7.56 15.04 6.02
N LEU A 60 -8.67 15.44 5.38
CA LEU A 60 -8.72 15.58 3.93
C LEU A 60 -7.85 16.78 3.56
N THR A 61 -6.80 16.53 2.78
CA THR A 61 -5.79 17.54 2.46
C THR A 61 -5.99 18.11 1.08
N PHE A 62 -6.53 17.32 0.15
CA PHE A 62 -6.75 17.73 -1.22
C PHE A 62 -7.90 16.94 -1.83
N GLU A 63 -8.85 17.64 -2.45
CA GLU A 63 -9.95 17.09 -3.24
C GLU A 63 -9.96 17.83 -4.57
N ARG A 64 -9.81 17.11 -5.68
CA ARG A 64 -10.00 17.67 -7.02
C ARG A 64 -10.88 16.75 -7.82
N SER A 65 -12.11 17.20 -8.04
CA SER A 65 -12.95 16.70 -9.12
C SER A 65 -12.48 17.32 -10.43
N GLY A 66 -12.12 16.50 -11.43
CA GLY A 66 -11.53 17.00 -12.65
C GLY A 66 -11.56 15.99 -13.80
N ARG A 67 -12.00 16.43 -14.98
CA ARG A 67 -11.77 15.71 -16.23
C ARG A 67 -10.28 15.72 -16.53
N ILE A 68 -9.65 14.55 -16.64
CA ILE A 68 -8.33 14.46 -17.28
C ILE A 68 -8.58 14.55 -18.78
N ASP A 69 -7.86 15.47 -19.44
CA ASP A 69 -8.00 15.88 -20.84
C ASP A 69 -7.55 14.80 -21.86
N SER A 70 -7.86 13.54 -21.59
CA SER A 70 -8.07 12.53 -22.61
C SER A 70 -9.59 12.35 -22.70
N SER A 71 -10.18 12.72 -23.83
CA SER A 71 -11.61 12.92 -24.14
C SER A 71 -12.66 11.85 -23.73
N SER A 72 -12.35 10.90 -22.87
CA SER A 72 -13.16 9.71 -22.61
C SER A 72 -13.37 9.38 -21.13
N PHE A 73 -12.73 10.06 -20.17
CA PHE A 73 -12.78 9.68 -18.75
C PHE A 73 -13.15 10.85 -17.84
N SER A 74 -14.20 10.66 -17.04
CA SER A 74 -14.62 11.58 -15.98
C SER A 74 -14.30 10.98 -14.61
N GLY A 75 -13.59 11.73 -13.77
CA GLY A 75 -13.26 11.32 -12.41
C GLY A 75 -12.79 12.48 -11.52
N GLY A 76 -12.25 12.15 -10.37
CA GLY A 76 -11.66 13.02 -9.37
C GLY A 76 -10.64 12.23 -8.55
N PHE A 77 -9.92 12.94 -7.69
CA PHE A 77 -9.00 12.34 -6.76
C PHE A 77 -9.04 13.02 -5.40
N ASP A 78 -8.79 12.21 -4.38
CA ASP A 78 -8.82 12.61 -2.97
C ASP A 78 -7.54 12.15 -2.28
N ILE A 79 -6.97 13.03 -1.47
CA ILE A 79 -5.80 12.74 -0.63
C ILE A 79 -6.16 12.94 0.83
N TYR A 80 -6.14 11.84 1.58
CA TYR A 80 -6.30 11.83 3.03
C TYR A 80 -4.94 11.66 3.70
N THR A 81 -4.64 12.52 4.67
CA THR A 81 -3.45 12.43 5.51
C THR A 81 -3.84 12.06 6.93
N ASP A 82 -3.18 11.03 7.47
CA ASP A 82 -3.26 10.66 8.88
C ASP A 82 -1.95 11.02 9.54
N LYS A 83 -2.01 11.89 10.54
CA LYS A 83 -0.84 12.48 11.22
C LYS A 83 -1.07 12.52 12.72
N ASN A 84 -0.04 12.79 13.50
CA ASN A 84 -0.25 12.99 14.92
C ASN A 84 -1.02 14.30 15.19
N ARG A 85 -1.55 14.45 16.41
CA ARG A 85 -2.33 15.64 16.78
C ARG A 85 -1.59 16.97 16.63
N LYS A 86 -0.26 16.97 16.77
CA LYS A 86 0.58 18.16 16.56
C LYS A 86 0.78 18.49 15.08
N GLY A 87 0.51 17.52 14.19
CA GLY A 87 0.71 17.63 12.75
C GLY A 87 2.19 17.61 12.33
N ASP A 88 3.09 17.13 13.18
CA ASP A 88 4.54 17.09 12.90
C ASP A 88 5.03 15.72 12.38
N THR A 89 4.23 14.68 12.60
CA THR A 89 4.55 13.29 12.23
C THR A 89 3.46 12.72 11.35
N LEU A 90 3.84 12.27 10.16
CA LEU A 90 2.95 11.61 9.21
C LEU A 90 2.91 10.11 9.51
N TYR A 91 1.71 9.52 9.52
CA TYR A 91 1.50 8.08 9.67
C TYR A 91 1.06 7.42 8.37
N ARG A 92 0.12 8.05 7.66
CA ARG A 92 -0.45 7.47 6.44
C ARG A 92 -0.88 8.54 5.46
N ILE A 93 -0.69 8.28 4.17
CA ILE A 93 -1.33 9.02 3.09
C ILE A 93 -2.13 8.03 2.26
N ASN A 94 -3.37 8.37 1.98
CA ASN A 94 -4.24 7.62 1.09
C ASN A 94 -4.63 8.52 -0.08
N TYR A 95 -4.13 8.18 -1.26
CA TYR A 95 -4.51 8.80 -2.53
C TYR A 95 -5.49 7.88 -3.24
N ASN A 96 -6.64 8.40 -3.61
CA ASN A 96 -7.66 7.69 -4.38
C ASN A 96 -7.91 8.42 -5.68
N ASP A 97 -8.06 7.70 -6.78
CA ASP A 97 -8.67 8.26 -7.99
C ASP A 97 -9.61 7.26 -8.65
N ASN A 98 -10.65 7.80 -9.29
CA ASN A 98 -11.74 7.02 -9.90
C ASN A 98 -11.83 7.21 -11.42
N LEU A 99 -10.68 7.43 -12.08
CA LEU A 99 -10.62 7.71 -13.52
C LEU A 99 -10.92 6.49 -14.40
N LEU A 100 -10.17 5.41 -14.18
CA LEU A 100 -10.18 4.16 -14.95
C LEU A 100 -9.71 3.03 -14.06
N LEU A 101 -10.64 2.14 -13.68
CA LEU A 101 -10.51 1.32 -12.48
C LEU A 101 -10.27 2.20 -11.25
N TYR A 102 -10.86 1.85 -10.12
CA TYR A 102 -10.63 2.60 -8.90
C TYR A 102 -9.21 2.33 -8.41
N ARG A 103 -8.36 3.37 -8.38
CA ARG A 103 -6.98 3.26 -7.92
C ARG A 103 -6.85 3.82 -6.52
N VAL A 104 -6.28 3.00 -5.65
CA VAL A 104 -5.97 3.36 -4.27
C VAL A 104 -4.47 3.18 -4.06
N GLU A 105 -3.82 4.26 -3.63
CA GLU A 105 -2.43 4.27 -3.21
C GLU A 105 -2.37 4.62 -1.72
N THR A 106 -1.84 3.70 -0.91
CA THR A 106 -1.69 3.92 0.53
C THR A 106 -0.21 3.87 0.91
N TYR A 107 0.30 4.94 1.48
CA TYR A 107 1.67 5.07 1.94
C TYR A 107 1.69 5.15 3.46
N TYR A 108 2.46 4.28 4.11
CA TYR A 108 2.62 4.28 5.56
C TYR A 108 4.02 4.75 5.93
N TYR A 109 4.06 5.62 6.93
CA TYR A 109 5.28 6.23 7.42
C TYR A 109 5.45 5.88 8.90
N ARG A 110 6.69 5.78 9.33
CA ARG A 110 7.08 5.70 10.74
C ARG A 110 8.15 6.76 10.98
N SER A 111 7.89 7.72 11.87
CA SER A 111 8.81 8.85 12.11
C SER A 111 9.24 9.56 10.81
N ASN A 112 8.28 9.84 9.92
CA ASN A 112 8.51 10.45 8.59
C ASN A 112 9.44 9.63 7.66
N GLN A 113 9.49 8.30 7.84
CA GLN A 113 10.17 7.38 6.92
C GLN A 113 9.14 6.44 6.28
N LEU A 114 9.16 6.31 4.95
CA LEU A 114 8.29 5.38 4.25
C LEU A 114 8.66 3.94 4.65
N VAL A 115 7.68 3.18 5.16
CA VAL A 115 7.88 1.79 5.60
C VAL A 115 7.03 0.80 4.80
N CYS A 116 5.90 1.24 4.25
CA CYS A 116 5.04 0.42 3.41
C CYS A 116 4.35 1.28 2.35
N ALA A 117 4.22 0.78 1.14
CA ALA A 117 3.36 1.35 0.11
C ALA A 117 2.46 0.26 -0.49
N ILE A 118 1.19 0.56 -0.67
CA ILE A 118 0.19 -0.36 -1.21
C ILE A 118 -0.48 0.31 -2.39
N LEU A 119 -0.50 -0.37 -3.53
CA LEU A 119 -1.27 0.00 -4.70
C LEU A 119 -2.33 -1.06 -4.96
N ILE A 120 -3.59 -0.63 -5.03
CA ILE A 120 -4.73 -1.47 -5.38
C ILE A 120 -5.39 -0.86 -6.61
N LEU A 121 -5.64 -1.69 -7.63
CA LEU A 121 -6.64 -1.39 -8.65
C LEU A 121 -7.87 -2.27 -8.41
N GLU A 122 -9.02 -1.63 -8.41
CA GLU A 122 -10.31 -2.31 -8.28
C GLU A 122 -11.18 -2.05 -9.50
N ASP A 123 -11.80 -3.10 -10.01
CA ASP A 123 -12.85 -3.01 -11.00
C ASP A 123 -14.20 -2.81 -10.31
N TRP A 124 -14.87 -1.71 -10.66
CA TRP A 124 -16.17 -1.29 -10.16
C TRP A 124 -17.25 -1.32 -11.27
N GLU A 125 -16.91 -1.67 -12.52
CA GLU A 125 -17.84 -1.58 -13.67
C GLU A 125 -18.93 -2.66 -13.65
N HIS A 126 -18.65 -3.85 -13.08
CA HIS A 126 -19.51 -5.03 -13.24
C HIS A 126 -20.05 -5.63 -11.93
N GLY A 127 -20.20 -4.82 -10.87
CA GLY A 127 -20.88 -5.24 -9.64
C GLY A 127 -20.00 -5.14 -8.40
N ALA A 128 -19.84 -6.25 -7.66
CA ALA A 128 -19.05 -6.25 -6.42
C ALA A 128 -17.58 -5.86 -6.70
N ARG A 129 -17.03 -4.98 -5.85
CA ARG A 129 -15.65 -4.50 -5.97
C ARG A 129 -14.68 -5.67 -6.09
N LYS A 130 -13.99 -5.77 -7.22
CA LYS A 130 -13.01 -6.81 -7.47
C LYS A 130 -11.62 -6.20 -7.55
N THR A 131 -10.71 -6.62 -6.66
CA THR A 131 -9.29 -6.28 -6.81
C THR A 131 -8.73 -6.98 -8.04
N VAL A 132 -8.29 -6.19 -9.02
CA VAL A 132 -7.67 -6.66 -10.28
C VAL A 132 -6.16 -6.43 -10.29
N TYR A 133 -5.64 -5.70 -9.33
CA TYR A 133 -4.20 -5.64 -9.12
C TYR A 133 -3.95 -5.25 -7.68
N LYS A 134 -2.94 -5.89 -7.08
CA LYS A 134 -2.40 -5.48 -5.80
C LYS A 134 -0.89 -5.56 -5.86
N ARG A 135 -0.24 -4.49 -5.43
CA ARG A 135 1.20 -4.44 -5.14
C ARG A 135 1.39 -3.87 -3.75
N GLU A 136 2.19 -4.56 -2.95
CA GLU A 136 2.59 -4.13 -1.60
C GLU A 136 4.10 -4.07 -1.59
N GLU A 137 4.68 -2.94 -1.22
CA GLU A 137 6.12 -2.69 -1.11
C GLU A 137 6.51 -2.37 0.34
N TYR A 138 7.54 -3.05 0.87
CA TYR A 138 8.03 -2.88 2.25
C TYR A 138 9.48 -2.38 2.25
N TYR A 139 9.78 -1.38 3.10
CA TYR A 139 11.04 -0.64 3.05
C TYR A 139 11.72 -0.56 4.41
N GLN A 140 13.01 -0.92 4.46
CA GLN A 140 13.79 -0.94 5.71
C GLN A 140 14.66 0.31 5.91
N ASN A 141 14.97 1.08 4.84
CA ASN A 141 15.91 2.22 4.86
C ASN A 141 15.50 3.34 3.90
N GLN A 142 15.91 4.59 4.21
CA GLN A 142 15.65 5.80 3.40
C GLN A 142 16.21 5.76 1.96
N ASN A 143 17.23 4.93 1.69
CA ASN A 143 17.86 4.83 0.37
C ASN A 143 17.25 3.71 -0.51
N GLY A 144 16.09 3.17 -0.14
CA GLY A 144 15.41 2.12 -0.91
C GLY A 144 16.09 0.75 -0.92
N SER A 145 17.25 0.56 -0.29
CA SER A 145 18.11 -0.59 -0.59
C SER A 145 17.70 -1.95 0.01
N ILE A 146 16.51 -2.07 0.61
CA ILE A 146 15.91 -3.37 0.94
C ILE A 146 14.45 -3.32 0.52
N HIS A 147 14.22 -3.49 -0.78
CA HIS A 147 12.92 -3.81 -1.35
C HIS A 147 12.65 -5.30 -1.06
N GLN A 148 11.74 -5.61 -0.16
CA GLN A 148 11.15 -6.94 -0.13
C GLN A 148 9.67 -6.81 -0.42
N ALA A 149 9.28 -7.16 -1.65
CA ALA A 149 7.89 -7.15 -2.01
C ALA A 149 7.64 -7.80 -3.37
N ASN A 150 6.75 -8.78 -3.37
CA ASN A 150 5.76 -8.98 -4.42
C ASN A 150 4.68 -9.92 -3.89
N LYS A 151 3.46 -9.40 -3.65
CA LYS A 151 2.25 -10.22 -3.69
C LYS A 151 1.38 -9.70 -4.83
N ILE A 152 1.59 -10.26 -6.01
CA ILE A 152 0.76 -10.00 -7.19
C ILE A 152 -0.53 -10.78 -7.01
N ILE A 153 -1.66 -10.08 -6.94
CA ILE A 153 -2.98 -10.70 -7.10
C ILE A 153 -3.54 -10.23 -8.46
N THR A 154 -3.13 -10.89 -9.55
CA THR A 154 -3.98 -11.15 -10.73
C THR A 154 -3.44 -12.22 -11.68
N ASP A 155 -4.39 -12.91 -12.33
CA ASP A 155 -4.25 -13.70 -13.55
C ASP A 155 -4.43 -12.83 -14.83
N VAL A 156 -3.56 -11.83 -15.07
CA VAL A 156 -3.50 -10.89 -16.24
C VAL A 156 -4.25 -9.56 -16.06
N LEU A 157 -3.49 -8.48 -15.83
CA LEU A 157 -3.92 -7.08 -16.01
C LEU A 157 -3.86 -6.75 -17.52
N ASP A 158 -4.96 -6.23 -18.09
CA ASP A 158 -5.00 -5.78 -19.49
C ASP A 158 -3.91 -4.72 -19.74
N ASP A 159 -3.17 -4.85 -20.84
CA ASP A 159 -2.10 -3.95 -21.24
C ASP A 159 -2.56 -2.48 -21.28
N LYS A 160 -3.84 -2.23 -21.62
CA LYS A 160 -4.42 -0.87 -21.62
C LYS A 160 -4.45 -0.21 -20.23
N TYR A 161 -4.34 -0.97 -19.15
CA TYR A 161 -4.33 -0.49 -17.77
C TYR A 161 -2.94 -0.54 -17.11
N ARG A 162 -1.90 -1.04 -17.79
CA ARG A 162 -0.56 -1.16 -17.19
C ARG A 162 0.02 0.18 -16.72
N TRP A 163 -0.21 1.24 -17.48
CA TRP A 163 0.27 2.58 -17.12
C TRP A 163 -0.29 3.08 -15.77
N ARG A 164 -1.40 2.52 -15.29
CA ARG A 164 -1.99 2.84 -13.97
C ARG A 164 -1.16 2.26 -12.82
N VAL A 165 -0.41 1.18 -13.07
CA VAL A 165 0.39 0.46 -12.07
C VAL A 165 1.89 0.57 -12.26
N ASP A 166 2.33 0.95 -13.47
CA ASP A 166 3.73 1.21 -13.80
C ASP A 166 4.17 2.57 -13.25
N ILE A 167 4.21 2.65 -11.92
CA ILE A 167 4.59 3.82 -11.15
C ILE A 167 5.61 3.43 -10.08
N SER A 168 6.52 4.35 -9.74
CA SER A 168 7.44 4.21 -8.62
C SER A 168 6.73 4.65 -7.33
N LEU A 169 6.23 3.66 -6.55
CA LEU A 169 5.65 3.93 -5.23
C LEU A 169 6.62 4.62 -4.26
N PRO A 170 7.93 4.27 -4.19
CA PRO A 170 8.82 4.97 -3.26
C PRO A 170 9.00 6.43 -3.64
N GLU A 171 9.12 6.76 -4.94
CA GLU A 171 9.24 8.15 -5.40
C GLU A 171 7.99 8.97 -5.05
N LYS A 172 6.79 8.46 -5.37
CA LYS A 172 5.54 9.14 -5.03
C LYS A 172 5.37 9.29 -3.51
N GLY A 173 5.71 8.27 -2.74
CA GLY A 173 5.70 8.34 -1.28
C GLY A 173 6.61 9.45 -0.74
N HIS A 174 7.86 9.53 -1.23
CA HIS A 174 8.76 10.61 -0.83
C HIS A 174 8.27 11.99 -1.27
N GLU A 175 7.64 12.10 -2.45
CA GLU A 175 7.04 13.36 -2.91
C GLU A 175 5.91 13.81 -1.97
N TYR A 176 4.98 12.91 -1.62
CA TYR A 176 3.89 13.25 -0.72
C TYR A 176 4.38 13.59 0.70
N LEU A 177 5.40 12.88 1.19
CA LEU A 177 6.04 13.23 2.46
C LEU A 177 6.65 14.63 2.40
N LYS A 178 7.33 14.97 1.31
CA LYS A 178 7.90 16.32 1.13
C LYS A 178 6.80 17.38 1.12
N GLN A 179 5.73 17.18 0.36
CA GLN A 179 4.56 18.09 0.35
C GLN A 179 3.99 18.27 1.76
N PHE A 180 3.90 17.20 2.55
CA PHE A 180 3.48 17.25 3.95
C PHE A 180 4.41 18.09 4.83
N LEU A 181 5.73 17.83 4.77
CA LEU A 181 6.72 18.54 5.59
C LEU A 181 6.81 20.02 5.21
N ASP A 182 6.67 20.33 3.92
CA ASP A 182 6.66 21.69 3.39
C ASP A 182 5.30 22.41 3.59
N LYS A 183 4.27 21.70 4.09
CA LYS A 183 2.88 22.16 4.25
C LYS A 183 2.24 22.64 2.93
N ASN A 184 2.64 22.04 1.82
CA ASN A 184 2.24 22.38 0.46
C ASN A 184 1.35 21.28 -0.13
N PHE A 185 0.10 21.21 0.31
CA PHE A 185 -0.95 20.41 -0.33
C PHE A 185 -1.98 21.30 -1.00
#